data_AF-A0A527GAV5-F1
#
_entry.id   AF-A0A527GAV5-F1
#
_cell.length_a   1.000
_cell.length_b   1.000
_cell.length_c   1.000
_cell.angle_alpha   90.00
_cell.angle_beta   90.00
_cell.angle_gamma   90.00
#
_symmetry.space_group_name_H-M   'P 1'
#
loop_
_entity.id
_entity.type
_entity.pdbx_description
1 polymer ?
#
loop_
_entity_poly.entity_id
_entity_poly.type
_entity_poly.pdbx_seq_one_letter_code
_entity_poly.pdbx_strand_id
1 'polypeptide(L)'
;KEQLFSLTDATGNRLAGNFTAAGLPDGFSMFDTEMPGVPPGAEYRAYSGPVGGNTLTVAFSLSETEELERIVLMSFGWGTLIIIGLAVAGGALLASRVQRRLDGIAATMVDVSHGRLDTRIPLTGKGDDIDIVSSQVNAALDRLSALVEGMKQVSANIAHDLKTPLNLLQMILDTASEKNLSGQKV
;
A
#
# COMPACT_ATOMS: atom_id res chain seq x y z
N LYS A 1 31.33 -5.34 34.63
CA LYS A 1 32.79 -5.41 34.32
C LYS A 1 33.57 -6.25 35.33
N GLU A 2 33.53 -7.57 35.16
CA GLU A 2 34.49 -8.46 35.80
C GLU A 2 35.67 -8.66 34.84
N GLN A 3 36.86 -8.25 35.25
CA GLN A 3 38.10 -8.47 34.49
C GLN A 3 38.83 -9.64 35.13
N LEU A 4 39.19 -10.62 34.31
CA LEU A 4 39.95 -11.78 34.72
C LEU A 4 41.41 -11.56 34.34
N PHE A 5 42.33 -11.82 35.27
CA PHE A 5 43.77 -11.73 35.07
C PHE A 5 44.45 -12.95 35.67
N SER A 6 45.44 -13.47 34.97
CA SER A 6 46.23 -14.63 35.37
C SER A 6 47.68 -14.42 34.95
N LEU A 7 48.61 -14.54 35.90
CA LEU A 7 50.04 -14.59 35.65
C LEU A 7 50.50 -16.03 35.82
N THR A 8 51.04 -16.64 34.77
CA THR A 8 51.54 -18.02 34.77
C THR A 8 53.05 -18.07 34.59
N ASP A 9 53.68 -19.11 35.14
CA ASP A 9 55.08 -19.44 34.84
C ASP A 9 55.24 -20.15 33.48
N ALA A 10 56.49 -20.40 33.08
CA ALA A 10 56.82 -21.12 31.84
C ALA A 10 56.30 -22.57 31.79
N THR A 11 55.84 -23.11 32.92
CA THR A 11 55.23 -24.45 33.04
C THR A 11 53.71 -24.41 33.07
N GLY A 12 53.10 -23.21 32.97
CA GLY A 12 51.65 -23.01 32.97
C GLY A 12 51.01 -22.94 34.36
N ASN A 13 51.80 -22.94 35.44
CA ASN A 13 51.26 -22.83 36.80
C ASN A 13 50.93 -21.38 37.12
N ARG A 14 49.79 -21.15 37.79
CA ARG A 14 49.36 -19.80 38.21
C ARG A 14 50.22 -19.30 39.37
N LEU A 15 50.84 -18.15 39.17
CA LEU A 15 51.60 -17.43 40.19
C LEU A 15 50.79 -16.32 40.86
N ALA A 16 49.93 -15.63 40.10
CA ALA A 16 49.03 -14.60 40.61
C ALA A 16 47.80 -14.50 39.70
N GLY A 17 46.68 -13.97 40.21
CA GLY A 17 45.47 -13.78 39.41
C GLY A 17 44.19 -14.33 40.04
N ASN A 18 43.06 -13.98 39.43
CA ASN A 18 41.72 -14.41 39.84
C ASN A 18 41.17 -15.59 39.02
N PHE A 19 41.86 -16.02 37.96
CA PHE A 19 41.57 -17.26 37.22
C PHE A 19 42.85 -17.99 36.82
N THR A 20 42.74 -19.21 36.30
CA THR A 20 43.89 -19.98 35.81
C THR A 20 43.82 -20.09 34.28
N ALA A 21 44.70 -19.37 33.58
CA ALA A 21 44.78 -19.32 32.11
C ALA A 21 45.51 -20.53 31.47
N ALA A 22 45.57 -21.67 32.14
CA ALA A 22 46.38 -22.81 31.70
C ALA A 22 45.92 -23.32 30.32
N GLY A 23 46.82 -23.30 29.33
CA GLY A 23 46.55 -23.80 27.98
C GLY A 23 46.00 -22.77 27.00
N LEU A 24 45.86 -21.48 27.36
CA LEU A 24 45.52 -20.44 26.40
C LEU A 24 46.73 -20.10 25.50
N PRO A 25 46.55 -19.99 24.18
CA PRO A 25 47.62 -19.62 23.27
C PRO A 25 48.04 -18.16 23.48
N ASP A 26 49.27 -17.85 23.08
CA ASP A 26 49.76 -16.47 23.02
C ASP A 26 48.96 -15.65 21.99
N GLY A 27 48.72 -14.38 22.30
CA GLY A 27 47.90 -13.48 21.50
C GLY A 27 46.42 -13.51 21.90
N PHE A 28 45.55 -13.19 20.94
CA PHE A 28 44.11 -13.12 21.17
C PHE A 28 43.48 -14.52 21.13
N SER A 29 42.68 -14.83 22.15
CA SER A 29 41.89 -16.06 22.23
C SER A 29 40.48 -15.78 22.77
N MET A 30 39.54 -16.65 22.44
CA MET A 30 38.20 -16.68 23.05
C MET A 30 38.03 -18.01 23.76
N PHE A 31 37.39 -17.99 24.93
CA PHE A 31 37.09 -19.18 25.72
C PHE A 31 35.76 -19.00 26.44
N ASP A 32 35.11 -20.12 26.72
CA ASP A 32 33.87 -20.21 27.47
C ASP A 32 34.11 -20.81 28.87
N THR A 33 33.04 -21.22 29.53
CA THR A 33 32.95 -21.37 30.98
C THR A 33 33.58 -22.67 31.52
N GLU A 34 34.47 -23.30 30.77
CA GLU A 34 35.12 -24.56 31.12
C GLU A 34 36.37 -24.38 32.01
N MET A 35 36.77 -23.15 32.32
CA MET A 35 37.99 -22.86 33.09
C MET A 35 37.75 -22.59 34.60
N PRO A 36 38.60 -23.12 35.50
CA PRO A 36 38.51 -22.87 36.94
C PRO A 36 38.65 -21.38 37.30
N GLY A 37 37.65 -20.85 38.01
CA GLY A 37 37.61 -19.44 38.44
C GLY A 37 36.89 -18.50 37.47
N VAL A 38 36.26 -19.02 36.42
CA VAL A 38 35.47 -18.25 35.45
C VAL A 38 33.97 -18.36 35.80
N PRO A 39 33.25 -17.23 35.94
CA PRO A 39 31.81 -17.23 36.12
C PRO A 39 31.08 -17.92 34.95
N PRO A 40 30.07 -18.78 35.20
CA PRO A 40 29.34 -19.52 34.17
C PRO A 40 28.42 -18.60 33.34
N GLY A 41 28.20 -18.96 32.07
CA GLY A 41 27.24 -18.31 31.17
C GLY A 41 27.74 -17.09 30.41
N ALA A 42 29.04 -16.87 30.28
CA ALA A 42 29.61 -15.74 29.53
C ALA A 42 30.78 -16.18 28.66
N GLU A 43 30.84 -15.65 27.43
CA GLU A 43 32.04 -15.76 26.58
C GLU A 43 33.08 -14.72 27.00
N TYR A 44 34.35 -15.11 27.03
CA TYR A 44 35.45 -14.22 27.41
C TYR A 44 36.44 -14.07 26.28
N ARG A 45 36.88 -12.84 26.04
CA ARG A 45 38.00 -12.55 25.14
C ARG A 45 39.26 -12.30 25.95
N ALA A 46 40.25 -13.17 25.76
CA ALA A 46 41.57 -13.11 26.38
C ALA A 46 42.62 -12.52 25.44
N TYR A 47 43.62 -11.89 26.06
CA TYR A 47 44.92 -11.63 25.46
C TYR A 47 46.02 -12.17 26.39
N SER A 48 46.85 -13.05 25.86
CA SER A 48 48.03 -13.61 26.56
C SER A 48 49.31 -13.06 25.95
N GLY A 49 50.23 -12.60 26.78
CA GLY A 49 51.55 -12.13 26.31
C GLY A 49 52.64 -12.27 27.37
N PRO A 50 53.92 -12.31 26.95
CA PRO A 50 55.04 -12.46 27.86
C PRO A 50 55.29 -11.18 28.67
N VAL A 51 55.51 -11.34 29.96
CA VAL A 51 55.93 -10.29 30.90
C VAL A 51 57.09 -10.85 31.72
N GLY A 52 58.32 -10.58 31.28
CA GLY A 52 59.53 -11.19 31.85
C GLY A 52 59.63 -12.67 31.46
N GLY A 53 59.79 -13.57 32.45
CA GLY A 53 59.83 -15.03 32.26
C GLY A 53 58.46 -15.72 32.41
N ASN A 54 57.38 -14.93 32.38
CA ASN A 54 56.03 -15.32 32.76
C ASN A 54 55.04 -14.86 31.69
N THR A 55 53.86 -15.46 31.64
CA THR A 55 52.79 -15.06 30.72
C THR A 55 51.68 -14.38 31.51
N LEU A 56 51.33 -13.16 31.11
CA LEU A 56 50.18 -12.44 31.64
C LEU A 56 49.00 -12.60 30.67
N THR A 57 47.91 -13.16 31.17
CA THR A 57 46.64 -13.25 30.47
C THR A 57 45.64 -12.30 31.09
N VAL A 58 45.02 -11.46 30.26
CA VAL A 58 43.91 -10.57 30.64
C VAL A 58 42.68 -10.95 29.82
N ALA A 59 41.56 -11.20 30.48
CA ALA A 59 40.30 -11.57 29.86
C ALA A 59 39.16 -10.65 30.28
N PHE A 60 38.32 -10.31 29.30
CA PHE A 60 37.15 -9.44 29.46
C PHE A 60 35.88 -10.22 29.13
N SER A 61 34.87 -10.12 30.00
CA SER A 61 33.56 -10.72 29.74
C SER A 61 32.84 -10.02 28.59
N LEU A 62 32.27 -10.79 27.66
CA LEU A 62 31.35 -10.33 26.62
C LEU A 62 29.88 -10.43 27.05
N SER A 63 29.58 -10.80 28.30
CA SER A 63 28.20 -10.93 28.80
C SER A 63 27.38 -9.64 28.69
N GLU A 64 28.02 -8.47 28.75
CA GLU A 64 27.36 -7.17 28.54
C GLU A 64 26.93 -6.96 27.07
N THR A 65 27.50 -7.68 26.09
CA THR A 65 27.15 -7.50 24.67
C THR A 65 25.94 -8.33 24.22
N GLU A 66 25.68 -9.49 24.83
CA GLU A 66 24.58 -10.37 24.43
C GLU A 66 23.20 -9.83 24.85
N GLU A 67 23.10 -9.23 26.04
CA GLU A 67 21.86 -8.58 26.49
C GLU A 67 21.54 -7.35 25.62
N LEU A 68 22.56 -6.58 25.26
CA LEU A 68 22.43 -5.45 24.35
C LEU A 68 21.98 -5.90 22.96
N GLU A 69 22.56 -6.97 22.42
CA GLU A 69 22.19 -7.52 21.13
C GLU A 69 20.70 -7.94 21.12
N ARG A 70 20.25 -8.64 22.16
CA ARG A 70 18.84 -9.05 22.26
C ARG A 70 17.89 -7.86 22.32
N ILE A 71 18.20 -6.85 23.13
CA ILE A 71 17.36 -5.64 23.26
C ILE A 71 17.32 -4.88 21.94
N VAL A 72 18.46 -4.74 21.26
CA VAL A 72 18.56 -4.05 19.96
C VAL A 72 17.78 -4.82 18.89
N LEU A 73 17.97 -6.13 18.77
CA LEU A 73 17.26 -6.96 17.79
C LEU A 73 15.75 -6.96 18.03
N MET A 74 15.33 -7.04 19.29
CA MET A 74 13.91 -6.99 19.65
C MET A 74 13.30 -5.62 19.34
N SER A 75 14.00 -4.53 19.69
CA SER A 75 13.57 -3.17 19.38
C SER A 75 13.50 -2.92 17.87
N PHE A 76 14.49 -3.41 17.11
CA PHE A 76 14.51 -3.34 15.66
C PHE A 76 13.37 -4.16 15.04
N GLY A 77 13.11 -5.36 15.56
CA GLY A 77 11.99 -6.21 15.14
C GLY A 77 10.64 -5.53 15.34
N TRP A 78 10.40 -4.96 16.52
CA TRP A 78 9.18 -4.21 16.81
C TRP A 78 9.05 -2.96 15.95
N GLY A 79 10.13 -2.18 15.79
CA GLY A 79 10.14 -0.99 14.94
C GLY A 79 9.79 -1.34 13.50
N THR A 80 10.40 -2.38 12.95
CA THR A 80 10.15 -2.87 11.59
C THR A 80 8.71 -3.34 11.43
N LEU A 81 8.20 -4.12 12.39
CA LEU A 81 6.82 -4.63 12.37
C LEU A 81 5.82 -3.47 12.37
N ILE A 82 6.03 -2.46 13.22
CA ILE A 82 5.16 -1.28 13.29
C ILE A 82 5.20 -0.50 11.97
N ILE A 83 6.38 -0.26 11.41
CA ILE A 83 6.53 0.46 10.13
C ILE A 83 5.83 -0.29 9.00
N ILE A 84 6.02 -1.61 8.89
CA ILE A 84 5.36 -2.44 7.88
C ILE A 84 3.84 -2.43 8.10
N GLY A 85 3.39 -2.57 9.34
CA GLY A 85 1.97 -2.52 9.69
C GLY A 85 1.33 -1.20 9.27
N LEU A 86 1.98 -0.08 9.56
CA LEU A 86 1.53 1.25 9.15
C LEU A 86 1.57 1.44 7.64
N ALA A 87 2.59 0.94 6.94
CA ALA A 87 2.69 1.03 5.50
C ALA A 87 1.58 0.23 4.81
N VAL A 88 1.32 -1.00 5.26
CA VAL A 88 0.24 -1.85 4.72
C VAL A 88 -1.13 -1.26 5.03
N ALA A 89 -1.38 -0.84 6.27
CA ALA A 89 -2.65 -0.22 6.65
C ALA A 89 -2.90 1.09 5.89
N GLY A 90 -1.91 1.97 5.84
CA GLY A 90 -1.98 3.23 5.10
C GLY A 90 -2.19 3.01 3.60
N GLY A 91 -1.44 2.08 3.00
CA GLY A 91 -1.59 1.70 1.60
C GLY A 91 -2.97 1.14 1.28
N ALA A 92 -3.48 0.21 2.10
CA ALA A 92 -4.81 -0.37 1.93
C ALA A 92 -5.93 0.67 2.08
N LEU A 93 -5.80 1.60 3.03
CA LEU A 93 -6.77 2.70 3.22
C LEU A 93 -6.77 3.66 2.04
N LEU A 94 -5.61 4.03 1.49
CA LEU A 94 -5.51 4.89 0.32
C LEU A 94 -6.06 4.20 -0.93
N ALA A 95 -5.66 2.94 -1.18
CA ALA A 95 -6.12 2.15 -2.31
C ALA A 95 -7.64 1.96 -2.30
N SER A 96 -8.21 1.56 -1.16
CA SER A 96 -9.66 1.39 -1.02
C SER A 96 -10.43 2.71 -1.22
N ARG A 97 -9.87 3.85 -0.79
CA ARG A 97 -10.47 5.16 -1.02
C ARG A 97 -10.49 5.54 -2.49
N VAL A 98 -9.39 5.30 -3.21
CA VAL A 98 -9.31 5.57 -4.66
C VAL A 98 -10.25 4.64 -5.42
N GLN A 99 -10.25 3.35 -5.11
CA GLN A 99 -11.08 2.36 -5.78
C GLN A 99 -12.57 2.69 -5.64
N ARG A 100 -13.05 3.03 -4.44
CA ARG A 100 -14.45 3.46 -4.24
C ARG A 100 -14.86 4.65 -5.10
N ARG A 101 -13.92 5.58 -5.37
CA ARG A 101 -14.20 6.72 -6.26
C ARG A 101 -14.25 6.30 -7.72
N LEU A 102 -13.34 5.44 -8.15
CA LEU A 102 -13.36 4.86 -9.50
C LEU A 102 -14.64 4.06 -9.73
N ASP A 103 -15.11 3.30 -8.74
CA ASP A 103 -16.37 2.56 -8.82
C ASP A 103 -17.57 3.50 -8.98
N GLY A 104 -17.58 4.66 -8.31
CA GLY A 104 -18.62 5.68 -8.49
C GLY A 104 -18.63 6.29 -9.91
N ILE A 105 -17.45 6.53 -10.47
CA ILE A 105 -17.30 6.96 -11.87
C ILE A 105 -17.83 5.87 -12.81
N ALA A 106 -17.38 4.64 -12.63
CA ALA A 106 -17.78 3.50 -13.46
C ALA A 106 -19.29 3.26 -13.42
N ALA A 107 -19.90 3.30 -12.22
CA ALA A 107 -21.35 3.16 -12.05
C ALA A 107 -22.12 4.25 -12.81
N THR A 108 -21.66 5.50 -12.75
CA THR A 108 -22.28 6.60 -13.51
C THR A 108 -22.19 6.36 -15.02
N MET A 109 -21.05 5.90 -15.51
CA MET A 109 -20.88 5.60 -16.94
C MET A 109 -21.76 4.43 -17.39
N VAL A 110 -21.92 3.42 -16.55
CA VAL A 110 -22.87 2.32 -16.79
C VAL A 110 -24.30 2.85 -16.85
N ASP A 111 -24.72 3.70 -15.90
CA ASP A 111 -26.06 4.30 -15.91
C ASP A 111 -26.33 5.13 -17.18
N VAL A 112 -25.35 5.95 -17.59
CA VAL A 112 -25.42 6.74 -18.82
C VAL A 112 -25.53 5.83 -20.05
N SER A 113 -24.80 4.71 -20.09
CA SER A 113 -24.89 3.75 -21.21
C SER A 113 -26.27 3.10 -21.33
N HIS A 114 -27.03 3.01 -20.23
CA HIS A 114 -28.42 2.57 -20.20
C HIS A 114 -29.43 3.69 -20.50
N GLY A 115 -28.97 4.89 -20.89
CA GLY A 115 -29.82 6.02 -21.28
C GLY A 115 -30.19 6.97 -20.14
N ARG A 116 -29.65 6.79 -18.93
CA ARG A 116 -29.86 7.72 -17.80
C ARG A 116 -28.92 8.93 -17.89
N LEU A 117 -29.18 9.80 -18.85
CA LEU A 117 -28.31 10.93 -19.21
C LEU A 117 -28.26 12.06 -18.17
N ASP A 118 -29.16 12.08 -17.19
CA ASP A 118 -29.17 13.07 -16.12
C ASP A 118 -28.21 12.73 -14.96
N THR A 119 -27.65 11.51 -14.97
CA THR A 119 -26.74 11.04 -13.91
C THR A 119 -25.38 11.72 -14.03
N ARG A 120 -24.78 12.10 -12.89
CA ARG A 120 -23.47 12.77 -12.84
C ARG A 120 -22.56 12.09 -11.84
N ILE A 121 -21.26 12.16 -12.11
CA ILE A 121 -20.22 11.64 -11.23
C ILE A 121 -20.19 12.54 -9.97
N PRO A 122 -20.25 11.97 -8.76
CA PRO A 122 -20.18 12.74 -7.53
C PRO A 122 -18.78 13.33 -7.33
N LEU A 123 -18.71 14.64 -7.12
CA LEU A 123 -17.45 15.33 -6.80
C LEU A 123 -17.23 15.36 -5.29
N THR A 124 -16.00 15.14 -4.84
CA THR A 124 -15.68 15.15 -3.40
C THR A 124 -15.32 16.54 -2.89
N GLY A 125 -15.04 17.50 -3.78
CA GLY A 125 -14.65 18.87 -3.44
C GLY A 125 -13.24 18.97 -2.85
N LYS A 126 -12.39 17.96 -3.05
CA LYS A 126 -10.99 17.95 -2.60
C LYS A 126 -10.05 18.65 -3.56
N GLY A 127 -10.46 18.83 -4.81
CA GLY A 127 -9.63 19.44 -5.85
C GLY A 127 -8.41 18.58 -6.20
N ASP A 128 -8.52 17.26 -6.00
CA ASP A 128 -7.51 16.31 -6.47
C ASP A 128 -7.73 15.94 -7.93
N ASP A 129 -6.75 15.26 -8.54
CA ASP A 129 -6.77 14.91 -9.96
C ASP A 129 -8.04 14.13 -10.37
N ILE A 130 -8.59 13.31 -9.47
CA ILE A 130 -9.82 12.55 -9.71
C ILE A 130 -11.02 13.49 -9.79
N ASP A 131 -11.13 14.47 -8.88
CA ASP A 131 -12.20 15.48 -8.94
C ASP A 131 -12.10 16.32 -10.23
N ILE A 132 -10.88 16.68 -10.67
CA ILE A 132 -10.67 17.43 -11.92
C ILE A 132 -11.17 16.61 -13.12
N VAL A 133 -10.75 15.36 -13.26
CA VAL A 133 -11.20 14.48 -14.34
C VAL A 133 -12.71 14.26 -14.28
N SER A 134 -13.26 14.04 -13.09
CA SER A 134 -14.70 13.86 -12.88
C SER A 134 -15.51 15.08 -13.34
N SER A 135 -15.01 16.29 -13.08
CA SER A 135 -15.65 17.53 -13.55
C SER A 135 -15.66 17.65 -15.08
N GLN A 136 -14.56 17.26 -15.74
CA GLN A 136 -14.45 17.28 -17.20
C GLN A 136 -15.39 16.25 -17.84
N VAL A 137 -15.49 15.05 -17.25
CA VAL A 137 -16.43 14.02 -17.70
C VAL A 137 -17.86 14.50 -17.55
N ASN A 138 -18.22 15.09 -16.40
CA ASN A 138 -19.56 15.66 -16.21
C ASN A 138 -19.90 16.73 -17.26
N ALA A 139 -18.96 17.61 -17.61
CA ALA A 139 -19.16 18.59 -18.68
C ALA A 139 -19.37 17.93 -20.06
N ALA A 140 -18.71 16.79 -20.32
CA ALA A 140 -18.97 16.01 -21.54
C ALA A 140 -20.36 15.36 -21.51
N LEU A 141 -20.79 14.84 -20.36
CA LEU A 141 -22.14 14.29 -20.17
C LEU A 141 -23.23 15.36 -20.36
N ASP A 142 -23.00 16.59 -19.90
CA ASP A 142 -23.92 17.71 -20.13
C ASP A 142 -24.13 17.98 -21.62
N ARG A 143 -23.03 18.00 -22.39
CA ARG A 143 -23.09 18.17 -23.85
C ARG A 143 -23.82 17.02 -24.52
N LEU A 144 -23.55 15.79 -24.09
CA LEU A 144 -24.22 14.60 -24.63
C LEU A 144 -25.74 14.63 -24.33
N SER A 145 -26.12 15.02 -23.11
CA SER A 145 -27.53 15.18 -22.73
C SER A 145 -28.23 16.23 -23.58
N ALA A 146 -27.60 17.39 -23.79
CA ALA A 146 -28.15 18.45 -24.65
C ALA A 146 -28.32 18.00 -26.11
N LEU A 147 -27.36 17.24 -26.65
CA LEU A 147 -27.43 16.69 -28.01
C LEU A 147 -28.58 15.69 -28.18
N VAL A 148 -28.74 14.78 -27.21
CA VAL A 148 -29.83 13.79 -27.25
C VAL A 148 -31.20 14.46 -27.10
N GLU A 149 -31.31 15.47 -26.22
CA GLU A 149 -32.57 16.21 -26.07
C GLU A 149 -32.92 17.01 -27.32
N GLY A 150 -31.93 17.66 -27.95
CA GLY A 150 -32.12 18.33 -29.23
C GLY A 150 -32.59 17.36 -30.33
N MET A 151 -32.04 16.14 -30.37
CA MET A 151 -32.48 15.11 -31.32
C MET A 151 -33.94 14.71 -31.10
N LYS A 152 -34.35 14.49 -29.84
CA LYS A 152 -35.75 14.19 -29.49
C LYS A 152 -36.69 15.31 -29.91
N GLN A 153 -36.32 16.56 -29.66
CA GLN A 153 -37.14 17.71 -30.02
C GLN A 153 -37.31 17.84 -31.53
N VAL A 154 -36.24 17.64 -32.31
CA VAL A 154 -36.31 17.61 -33.78
C VAL A 154 -37.21 16.48 -34.26
N SER A 155 -37.08 15.26 -33.72
CA SER A 155 -37.95 14.13 -34.06
C SER A 155 -39.42 14.41 -33.74
N ALA A 156 -39.71 15.03 -32.59
CA ALA A 156 -41.07 15.40 -32.20
C ALA A 156 -41.67 16.44 -33.16
N ASN A 157 -40.88 17.45 -33.55
CA ASN A 157 -41.30 18.46 -34.52
C ASN A 157 -41.61 17.84 -35.89
N ILE A 158 -40.72 16.96 -36.40
CA ILE A 158 -40.95 16.26 -37.67
C ILE A 158 -42.23 15.42 -37.62
N ALA A 159 -42.48 14.70 -36.52
CA ALA A 159 -43.69 13.91 -36.36
C ALA A 159 -44.95 14.78 -36.38
N HIS A 160 -44.91 15.96 -35.77
CA HIS A 160 -46.00 16.93 -35.79
C HIS A 160 -46.24 17.48 -37.20
N ASP A 161 -45.16 17.90 -37.87
CA ASP A 161 -45.21 18.49 -39.21
C ASP A 161 -45.67 17.50 -40.28
N LEU A 162 -45.41 16.20 -40.11
CA LEU A 162 -45.90 15.14 -41.01
C LEU A 162 -47.36 14.75 -40.74
N LYS A 163 -47.83 14.82 -39.50
CA LYS A 163 -49.21 14.42 -39.13
C LYS A 163 -50.26 15.29 -39.80
N THR A 164 -50.01 16.59 -39.89
CA THR A 164 -50.91 17.58 -40.49
C THR A 164 -51.19 17.33 -41.99
N PRO A 165 -50.18 17.23 -42.88
CA PRO A 165 -50.40 16.94 -44.29
C PRO A 165 -50.92 15.52 -44.54
N LEU A 166 -50.54 14.54 -43.72
CA LEU A 166 -51.04 13.17 -43.88
C LEU A 166 -52.55 13.07 -43.60
N ASN A 167 -53.02 13.75 -42.55
CA ASN A 167 -54.45 13.84 -42.24
C ASN A 167 -55.22 14.55 -43.36
N LEU A 168 -54.63 15.58 -43.97
CA LEU A 168 -55.23 16.28 -45.12
C LEU A 168 -55.34 15.35 -46.34
N LEU A 169 -54.29 14.57 -46.64
CA LEU A 169 -54.31 13.59 -47.73
C LEU A 169 -55.35 12.49 -47.50
N GLN A 170 -55.49 11.98 -46.27
CA GLN A 170 -56.56 11.05 -45.91
C GLN A 170 -57.94 11.64 -46.17
N MET A 171 -58.18 12.87 -45.72
CA MET A 171 -59.46 13.54 -45.92
C MET A 171 -59.81 13.72 -47.41
N ILE A 172 -58.83 14.05 -48.25
CA ILE A 172 -59.00 14.16 -49.71
C ILE A 172 -59.37 12.79 -50.31
N LEU A 173 -58.68 11.73 -49.90
CA LEU A 173 -58.95 10.36 -50.38
C LEU A 173 -60.34 9.88 -49.96
N ASP A 174 -60.74 10.12 -48.70
CA ASP A 174 -62.06 9.77 -48.20
C ASP A 174 -63.16 10.50 -48.98
N THR A 175 -63.00 11.81 -49.20
CA THR A 175 -63.96 12.62 -49.98
C THR A 175 -64.06 12.12 -51.43
N ALA A 176 -62.94 11.75 -52.05
CA ALA A 176 -62.93 11.19 -53.40
C ALA A 176 -63.63 9.82 -53.47
N SER A 177 -63.45 8.99 -52.44
CA SER A 177 -64.11 7.69 -52.33
C SER A 177 -65.63 7.82 -52.14
N GLU A 178 -66.09 8.75 -51.29
CA GLU A 178 -67.51 9.04 -51.08
C GLU A 178 -68.18 9.55 -52.36
N LYS A 179 -67.51 10.44 -53.10
CA LYS A 179 -68.01 10.92 -54.41
C LYS A 179 -68.19 9.79 -55.42
N ASN A 180 -67.28 8.81 -55.42
CA ASN A 180 -67.32 7.66 -56.31
C ASN A 180 -68.47 6.70 -55.94
N LEU A 181 -68.69 6.49 -54.64
CA LEU A 181 -69.80 5.68 -54.11
C LEU A 181 -71.17 6.35 -54.30
N SER A 182 -71.25 7.68 -54.29
CA SER A 182 -72.50 8.42 -54.49
C SER A 182 -72.91 8.57 -55.97
N GLY A 183 -72.17 7.98 -56.92
CA GLY A 183 -72.56 7.90 -58.33
C GLY A 183 -72.54 9.22 -59.12
N GLN A 184 -71.91 10.27 -58.59
CA GLN A 184 -71.83 11.56 -59.27
C GLN A 184 -70.65 11.55 -60.26
N LYS A 185 -70.94 11.21 -61.52
CA LYS A 185 -69.99 11.41 -62.63
C LYS A 185 -69.71 12.91 -62.76
N VAL A 186 -68.41 13.25 -62.80
CA VAL A 186 -67.87 14.57 -63.16
C VAL A 186 -68.37 14.96 -64.55
#